data_AF-A0A1G9SN26-F1
#
_entry.id   AF-A0A1G9SN26-F1
#
_cell.length_a   1.000
_cell.length_b   1.000
_cell.length_c   1.000
_cell.angle_alpha   90.00
_cell.angle_beta   90.00
_cell.angle_gamma   90.00
#
_symmetry.space_group_name_H-M   'P 1'
#
loop_
_entity.id
_entity.type
_entity.pdbx_description
1 polymer ?
#
loop_
_entity_poly.entity_id
_entity_poly.type
_entity_poly.pdbx_seq_one_letter_code
_entity_poly.pdbx_strand_id
1 'polypeptide(L)'
;MVAAGVFSAGPADGFPPGTPIGPPTSMSPHGMLHLLVASVAFLALIAACLLFARRFAAAGRRGWAVFSAVTGGIFLASWISLFASQGARVANVAFAVAIALVLAWTSLLAVQQLRRHTAE
;
A
#
# COMPACT_ATOMS: atom_id res chain seq x y z
N MET A 1 -1.25 8.35 -6.92
CA MET A 1 -1.50 7.11 -7.70
C MET A 1 -1.73 7.34 -9.19
N VAL A 2 -2.18 8.51 -9.65
CA VAL A 2 -2.37 8.79 -11.09
C VAL A 2 -1.11 8.53 -11.92
N ALA A 3 0.06 8.98 -11.46
CA ALA A 3 1.33 8.78 -12.18
C ALA A 3 1.76 7.30 -12.31
N ALA A 4 1.36 6.41 -11.40
CA ALA A 4 1.65 4.98 -11.52
C ALA A 4 0.79 4.29 -12.60
N GLY A 5 -0.34 4.90 -12.99
CA GLY A 5 -1.10 4.49 -14.16
C GLY A 5 -0.46 4.95 -15.48
N VAL A 6 0.22 6.10 -15.46
CA VAL A 6 0.97 6.62 -16.62
C VAL A 6 2.26 5.83 -16.85
N PHE A 7 2.99 5.54 -15.77
CA PHE A 7 4.19 4.70 -15.81
C PHE A 7 3.80 3.30 -15.37
N SER A 8 3.33 2.47 -16.31
CA SER A 8 2.94 1.09 -16.00
C SER A 8 4.14 0.23 -15.60
N ALA A 9 3.89 -0.70 -14.67
CA ALA A 9 4.80 -1.80 -14.42
C ALA A 9 4.99 -2.60 -15.73
N GLY A 10 6.24 -2.94 -16.05
CA GLY A 10 6.55 -3.72 -17.25
C GLY A 10 6.05 -5.17 -17.14
N PRO A 11 6.12 -5.93 -18.25
CA PRO A 11 5.83 -7.36 -18.24
C PRO A 11 6.65 -8.11 -17.19
N ALA A 12 5.99 -9.02 -16.46
CA ALA A 12 6.64 -9.86 -15.45
C ALA A 12 5.82 -11.13 -15.19
N ASP A 13 6.51 -12.20 -14.78
CA ASP A 13 5.92 -13.45 -14.28
C ASP A 13 4.77 -14.02 -15.15
N GLY A 14 4.97 -14.07 -16.46
CA GLY A 14 3.99 -14.60 -17.41
C GLY A 14 2.88 -13.63 -17.85
N PHE A 15 2.89 -12.38 -17.38
CA PHE A 15 1.94 -11.35 -17.80
C PHE A 15 2.59 -10.24 -18.63
N PRO A 16 1.99 -9.81 -19.75
CA PRO A 16 0.91 -10.49 -20.50
C PRO A 16 1.39 -11.84 -21.11
N PRO A 17 0.49 -12.65 -21.71
CA PRO A 17 0.88 -13.89 -22.37
C PRO A 17 2.04 -13.68 -23.36
N GLY A 18 3.08 -14.51 -23.26
CA GLY A 18 4.32 -14.37 -24.02
C GLY A 18 5.51 -13.87 -23.19
N THR A 19 5.28 -13.38 -21.97
CA THR A 19 6.35 -13.05 -21.02
C THR A 19 6.93 -14.32 -20.39
N PRO A 20 8.25 -14.45 -20.20
CA PRO A 20 8.85 -15.52 -19.43
C PRO A 20 8.29 -15.60 -18.00
N ILE A 21 8.18 -16.82 -17.46
CA ILE A 21 7.84 -17.04 -16.06
C ILE A 21 9.05 -16.71 -15.20
N GLY A 22 8.82 -16.06 -14.05
CA GLY A 22 9.87 -15.64 -13.13
C GLY A 22 10.23 -14.16 -13.22
N PRO A 23 11.21 -13.73 -12.41
CA PRO A 23 11.57 -12.32 -12.28
C PRO A 23 12.14 -11.77 -13.59
N PRO A 24 11.80 -10.51 -13.94
CA PRO A 24 12.33 -9.88 -15.15
C PRO A 24 13.85 -9.74 -15.08
N THR A 25 14.53 -10.06 -16.18
CA THR A 25 16.00 -9.96 -16.31
C THR A 25 16.49 -8.55 -16.60
N SER A 26 15.59 -7.63 -16.96
CA SER A 26 15.87 -6.22 -17.17
C SER A 26 14.71 -5.34 -16.69
N MET A 27 15.03 -4.14 -16.19
CA MET A 27 14.03 -3.17 -15.76
C MET A 27 13.89 -2.07 -16.81
N SER A 28 12.67 -1.87 -17.33
CA SER A 28 12.41 -0.76 -18.25
C SER A 28 12.40 0.59 -17.51
N PRO A 29 12.70 1.71 -18.19
CA PRO A 29 12.61 3.05 -17.58
C PRO A 29 11.23 3.36 -17.00
N HIS A 30 10.16 2.88 -17.65
CA HIS A 30 8.79 3.02 -17.17
C HIS A 30 8.57 2.21 -15.87
N GLY A 31 9.09 0.98 -15.80
CA GLY A 31 9.05 0.17 -14.58
C GLY A 31 9.82 0.81 -13.42
N MET A 32 10.96 1.45 -13.71
CA MET A 32 11.71 2.20 -12.70
C MET A 32 10.95 3.43 -12.18
N LEU A 33 10.30 4.18 -13.07
CA LEU A 33 9.50 5.33 -12.68
C LEU A 33 8.21 4.92 -11.95
N HIS A 34 7.59 3.80 -12.35
CA HIS A 34 6.50 3.16 -11.60
C HIS A 34 6.94 2.87 -10.16
N LEU A 35 8.08 2.21 -9.99
CA LEU A 35 8.61 1.84 -8.68
C LEU A 35 8.87 3.08 -7.82
N LEU A 36 9.48 4.13 -8.38
CA LEU A 36 9.76 5.37 -7.67
C LEU A 36 8.47 6.05 -7.19
N VAL A 37 7.52 6.26 -8.10
CA VAL A 37 6.23 6.89 -7.79
C VAL A 37 5.44 6.08 -6.77
N ALA A 38 5.41 4.74 -6.93
CA ALA A 38 4.76 3.83 -6.00
C ALA A 38 5.40 3.92 -4.61
N SER A 39 6.73 3.91 -4.53
CA SER A 39 7.47 3.99 -3.26
C SER A 39 7.14 5.26 -2.49
N VAL A 40 7.16 6.43 -3.15
CA VAL A 40 6.81 7.72 -2.51
C VAL A 40 5.39 7.69 -1.98
N ALA A 41 4.43 7.19 -2.77
CA ALA A 41 3.04 7.14 -2.35
C ALA A 41 2.80 6.15 -1.20
N PHE A 42 3.46 5.00 -1.21
CA PHE A 42 3.37 4.01 -0.15
C PHE A 42 3.98 4.52 1.16
N LEU A 43 5.12 5.20 1.11
CA LEU A 43 5.70 5.86 2.28
C LEU A 43 4.77 6.93 2.85
N ALA A 44 4.16 7.75 1.99
CA ALA A 44 3.18 8.75 2.41
C ALA A 44 1.95 8.10 3.06
N LEU A 45 1.47 6.98 2.54
CA LEU A 45 0.34 6.23 3.10
C LEU A 45 0.66 5.63 4.47
N ILE A 46 1.85 5.04 4.63
CA ILE A 46 2.33 4.54 5.91
C ILE A 46 2.44 5.69 6.93
N ALA A 47 3.02 6.81 6.54
CA ALA A 47 3.11 8.00 7.38
C ALA A 47 1.71 8.50 7.79
N ALA A 48 0.76 8.54 6.86
CA ALA A 48 -0.63 8.91 7.16
C ALA A 48 -1.24 7.96 8.22
N CYS A 49 -1.09 6.64 8.07
CA CYS A 49 -1.57 5.67 9.05
C CYS A 49 -1.02 5.95 10.46
N LEU A 50 0.28 6.24 10.57
CA LEU A 50 0.93 6.53 11.85
C LEU A 50 0.52 7.90 12.43
N LEU A 51 0.38 8.92 11.60
CA LEU A 51 -0.09 10.24 12.03
C LEU A 51 -1.53 10.18 12.56
N PHE A 52 -2.41 9.45 11.87
CA PHE A 52 -3.77 9.19 12.35
C PHE A 52 -3.77 8.35 13.63
N ALA A 53 -2.89 7.35 13.73
CA ALA A 53 -2.74 6.58 14.96
C ALA A 53 -2.39 7.49 16.16
N ARG A 54 -1.41 8.38 15.99
CA ARG A 54 -1.02 9.38 17.00
C ARG A 54 -2.17 10.32 17.35
N ARG A 55 -2.90 10.82 16.34
CA ARG A 55 -4.06 11.70 16.54
C ARG A 55 -5.17 11.01 17.33
N PHE A 56 -5.49 9.75 17.01
CA PHE A 56 -6.51 9.01 17.75
C PHE A 56 -6.07 8.64 19.17
N ALA A 57 -4.79 8.35 19.38
CA ALA A 57 -4.25 8.13 20.72
C ALA A 57 -4.38 9.38 21.59
N ALA A 58 -4.02 10.56 21.05
CA ALA A 58 -4.17 11.85 21.73
C ALA A 58 -5.64 12.18 22.05
N ALA A 59 -6.57 11.75 21.20
CA ALA A 59 -8.02 11.90 21.41
C ALA A 59 -8.66 10.79 22.28
N GLY A 60 -7.87 9.91 22.90
CA GLY A 60 -8.37 8.81 23.74
C GLY A 60 -9.04 7.65 22.99
N ARG A 61 -9.07 7.68 21.65
CA ARG A 61 -9.73 6.67 20.78
C ARG A 61 -8.80 5.50 20.50
N ARG A 62 -8.47 4.73 21.53
CA ARG A 62 -7.47 3.65 21.50
C ARG A 62 -7.70 2.62 20.39
N GLY A 63 -8.94 2.20 20.13
CA GLY A 63 -9.24 1.24 19.06
C GLY A 63 -8.82 1.73 17.67
N TRP A 64 -9.11 2.99 17.34
CA TRP A 64 -8.72 3.61 16.07
C TRP A 64 -7.22 3.87 15.97
N ALA A 65 -6.58 4.17 17.11
CA ALA A 65 -5.14 4.33 17.18
C ALA A 65 -4.43 3.02 16.82
N VAL A 66 -4.81 1.91 17.47
CA VAL A 66 -4.24 0.58 17.22
C VAL A 66 -4.56 0.13 15.79
N PHE A 67 -5.80 0.25 15.33
CA PHE A 67 -6.19 -0.14 13.97
C PHE A 67 -5.35 0.58 12.90
N SER A 68 -5.12 1.88 13.07
CA SER A 68 -4.30 2.67 12.13
C SER A 68 -2.82 2.29 12.18
N ALA A 69 -2.26 2.09 13.38
CA ALA A 69 -0.85 1.68 13.54
C ALA A 69 -0.60 0.28 12.96
N VAL A 70 -1.47 -0.69 13.26
CA VAL A 70 -1.38 -2.07 12.74
C VAL A 70 -1.51 -2.09 11.23
N THR A 71 -2.45 -1.33 10.66
CA THR A 71 -2.61 -1.24 9.19
C THR A 71 -1.33 -0.73 8.52
N GLY A 72 -0.77 0.38 9.02
CA GLY A 72 0.49 0.93 8.49
C GLY A 72 1.67 -0.03 8.65
N GLY A 73 1.75 -0.73 9.80
CA GLY A 73 2.79 -1.72 10.08
C GLY A 73 2.72 -2.95 9.18
N ILE A 74 1.52 -3.53 9.00
CA ILE A 74 1.30 -4.67 8.08
C ILE A 74 1.65 -4.27 6.65
N PHE A 75 1.24 -3.07 6.22
CA PHE A 75 1.54 -2.57 4.89
C PHE A 75 3.05 -2.42 4.66
N LEU A 76 3.76 -1.78 5.60
CA LEU A 76 5.21 -1.63 5.54
C LEU A 76 5.93 -3.00 5.51
N ALA A 77 5.56 -3.91 6.42
CA ALA A 77 6.18 -5.23 6.50
C ALA A 77 5.96 -6.05 5.21
N SER A 78 4.74 -6.04 4.68
CA SER A 78 4.41 -6.74 3.43
C SER A 78 5.14 -6.14 2.23
N TRP A 79 5.28 -4.80 2.20
CA TRP A 79 6.02 -4.11 1.16
C TRP A 79 7.52 -4.43 1.20
N ILE A 80 8.16 -4.43 2.37
CA ILE A 80 9.56 -4.85 2.55
C ILE A 80 9.75 -6.31 2.13
N SER A 81 8.79 -7.17 2.46
CA SER A 81 8.83 -8.60 2.12
C SER A 81 8.92 -8.85 0.60
N LEU A 82 8.34 -7.97 -0.24
CA LEU A 82 8.47 -8.08 -1.69
C LEU A 82 9.92 -8.01 -2.15
N PHE A 83 10.70 -7.08 -1.59
CA PHE A 83 12.11 -6.92 -1.95
C PHE A 83 12.95 -8.07 -1.38
N ALA A 84 12.72 -8.43 -0.12
CA ALA A 84 13.46 -9.50 0.55
C ALA A 84 13.25 -10.88 -0.10
N SER A 85 12.07 -11.12 -0.68
CA SER A 85 11.71 -12.39 -1.32
C SER A 85 11.83 -12.37 -2.85
N GLN A 86 12.35 -11.28 -3.43
CA GLN A 86 12.44 -11.07 -4.88
C GLN A 86 11.08 -11.28 -5.59
N GLY A 87 10.00 -10.82 -4.97
CA GLY A 87 8.65 -10.94 -5.53
C GLY A 87 8.08 -12.36 -5.51
N ALA A 88 8.46 -13.19 -4.52
CA ALA A 88 7.87 -14.52 -4.36
C ALA A 88 6.33 -14.44 -4.29
N ARG A 89 5.64 -15.44 -4.85
CA ARG A 89 4.16 -15.47 -4.94
C ARG A 89 3.47 -15.21 -3.60
N VAL A 90 3.98 -15.78 -2.52
CA VAL A 90 3.42 -15.59 -1.16
C VAL A 90 3.54 -14.13 -0.71
N ALA A 91 4.66 -13.47 -0.98
CA ALA A 91 4.85 -12.06 -0.66
C ALA A 91 3.94 -11.16 -1.51
N ASN A 92 3.74 -11.48 -2.79
CA ASN A 92 2.79 -10.77 -3.65
C ASN A 92 1.35 -10.87 -3.12
N VAL A 93 0.92 -12.07 -2.70
CA VAL A 93 -0.41 -12.27 -2.10
C VAL A 93 -0.53 -11.51 -0.78
N ALA A 94 0.47 -11.59 0.09
CA ALA A 94 0.49 -10.85 1.35
C ALA A 94 0.39 -9.34 1.12
N PHE A 95 1.12 -8.81 0.14
CA PHE A 95 1.06 -7.40 -0.22
C PHE A 95 -0.30 -7.00 -0.80
N ALA A 96 -0.92 -7.84 -1.63
CA ALA A 96 -2.27 -7.60 -2.12
C ALA A 96 -3.32 -7.52 -0.99
N VAL A 97 -3.21 -8.41 0.01
CA VAL A 97 -4.04 -8.37 1.22
C VAL A 97 -3.79 -7.09 2.02
N ALA A 98 -2.53 -6.67 2.16
CA ALA A 98 -2.19 -5.43 2.83
C ALA A 98 -2.75 -4.19 2.11
N ILE A 99 -2.76 -4.18 0.77
CA ILE A 99 -3.43 -3.15 -0.04
C ILE A 99 -4.93 -3.13 0.27
N ALA A 100 -5.61 -4.29 0.25
CA ALA A 100 -7.03 -4.36 0.57
C ALA A 100 -7.33 -3.83 1.98
N LEU A 101 -6.49 -4.17 2.96
CA LEU A 101 -6.59 -3.68 4.34
C LEU A 101 -6.48 -2.17 4.43
N VAL A 102 -5.47 -1.56 3.78
CA VAL A 102 -5.28 -0.11 3.85
C VAL A 102 -6.38 0.65 3.08
N LEU A 103 -6.89 0.08 1.98
CA LEU A 103 -8.07 0.62 1.30
C LEU A 103 -9.30 0.61 2.22
N ALA A 104 -9.58 -0.51 2.88
CA ALA A 104 -10.66 -0.60 3.86
C ALA A 104 -10.47 0.42 5.00
N TRP A 105 -9.25 0.58 5.51
CA TRP A 105 -8.93 1.60 6.51
C TRP A 105 -9.24 3.02 6.00
N THR A 106 -8.84 3.37 4.76
CA THR A 106 -9.14 4.69 4.19
C THR A 106 -10.64 4.92 4.03
N SER A 107 -11.39 3.93 3.56
CA SER A 107 -12.85 4.02 3.41
C SER A 107 -13.55 4.20 4.75
N LEU A 108 -13.14 3.43 5.77
CA LEU A 108 -13.69 3.53 7.12
C LEU A 108 -13.39 4.89 7.76
N LEU A 109 -12.19 5.46 7.54
CA LEU A 109 -11.89 6.82 7.96
C LEU A 109 -12.80 7.85 7.29
N ALA A 110 -13.00 7.75 5.97
CA ALA A 110 -13.89 8.66 5.25
C ALA A 110 -15.33 8.60 5.78
N VAL A 111 -15.88 7.40 5.97
CA VAL A 111 -17.21 7.18 6.57
C VAL A 111 -17.29 7.79 7.97
N GLN A 112 -16.24 7.62 8.78
CA GLN A 112 -16.22 8.15 10.14
C GLN A 112 -16.18 9.69 10.16
N GLN A 113 -15.52 10.34 9.21
CA GLN A 113 -15.55 11.81 9.10
C GLN A 113 -16.91 12.32 8.63
N LEU A 114 -17.51 11.67 7.62
CA LEU A 114 -18.84 12.02 7.13
C LEU A 114 -19.90 11.94 8.24
N ARG A 115 -19.88 10.86 9.03
CA ARG A 115 -20.80 10.68 10.17
C ARG A 115 -20.63 11.72 11.26
N ARG A 116 -19.43 12.30 11.40
CA ARG A 116 -19.18 13.39 12.35
C ARG A 116 -19.77 14.71 11.85
N HIS A 117 -19.63 15.02 10.56
CA HIS A 117 -20.20 16.22 9.97
C HIS A 117 -21.73 16.23 9.95
N THR A 118 -22.39 15.07 9.81
CA THR A 118 -23.87 15.00 9.84
C THR A 118 -24.47 15.07 11.24
N ALA A 119 -23.64 15.00 12.29
CA ALA A 119 -24.08 15.04 13.69
C ALA A 119 -23.92 16.43 14.33
N GLU A 120 -23.33 17.39 13.59
CA GLU A 120 -23.23 18.81 13.91
C GLU A 120 -24.34 19.59 13.19
#